data_AF-A0A0F2T8S5-F1
#
_entry.id   AF-A0A0F2T8S5-F1
#
_cell.length_a   1.000
_cell.length_b   1.000
_cell.length_c   1.000
_cell.angle_alpha   90.00
_cell.angle_beta   90.00
_cell.angle_gamma   90.00
#
_symmetry.space_group_name_H-M   'P 1'
#
loop_
_entity.id
_entity.type
_entity.pdbx_description
1 polymer ?
#
loop_
_entity_poly.entity_id
_entity_poly.type
_entity_poly.pdbx_seq_one_letter_code
_entity_poly.pdbx_strand_id
1 'polypeptide(L)' 'MPPKASATVAHLPAGADEHHIVTAARERSVGLYGMSAHRASHATAPAQLVLGFGNVGERAIAEGIAAIGHLLTGRP' A
#
# COMPACT_ATOMS: atom_id res chain seq x y z
N MET A 1 -23.77 7.79 -11.51
CA MET A 1 -22.81 6.69 -11.32
C MET A 1 -21.82 7.15 -10.26
N PRO A 2 -21.72 6.50 -9.09
CA PRO A 2 -20.71 6.87 -8.10
C PRO A 2 -19.32 6.75 -8.74
N PRO A 3 -18.36 7.64 -8.41
CA PRO A 3 -17.00 7.52 -8.91
C PRO A 3 -16.47 6.12 -8.58
N LYS A 4 -15.99 5.39 -9.59
CA LYS A 4 -15.40 4.07 -9.39
C LYS A 4 -14.13 4.27 -8.55
N ALA A 5 -14.09 3.68 -7.35
CA ALA A 5 -12.87 3.64 -6.58
C ALA A 5 -11.81 2.86 -7.38
N SER A 6 -10.81 3.57 -7.90
CA SER A 6 -9.65 2.95 -8.54
C SER A 6 -8.63 2.58 -7.48
N ALA A 7 -8.36 1.28 -7.38
CA ALA A 7 -7.35 0.74 -6.48
C ALA A 7 -6.53 -0.34 -7.19
N THR A 8 -5.29 -0.50 -6.74
CA THR A 8 -4.38 -1.55 -7.20
C THR A 8 -3.79 -2.31 -6.02
N VAL A 9 -3.27 -3.50 -6.28
CA VAL A 9 -2.64 -4.36 -5.27
C VAL A 9 -1.14 -4.46 -5.56
N ALA A 10 -0.32 -4.06 -4.59
CA ALA A 10 1.11 -4.28 -4.62
C ALA A 10 1.46 -5.59 -3.91
N HIS A 11 2.23 -6.45 -4.60
CA HIS A 11 2.78 -7.66 -4.02
C HIS A 11 4.12 -7.34 -3.38
N LEU A 12 4.27 -7.69 -2.10
CA LEU A 12 5.50 -7.40 -1.36
C LEU A 12 6.48 -8.59 -1.41
N PRO A 13 7.78 -8.33 -1.19
CA PRO A 13 8.77 -9.39 -1.01
C PRO A 13 8.39 -10.37 0.10
N ALA A 14 8.89 -11.60 0.01
CA ALA A 14 8.71 -12.59 1.07
C ALA A 14 9.31 -12.08 2.39
N GLY A 15 8.57 -12.27 3.50
CA GLY A 15 8.97 -11.79 4.82
C GLY A 15 8.64 -10.32 5.09
N ALA A 16 8.06 -9.59 4.13
CA ALA A 16 7.53 -8.26 4.38
C ALA A 16 6.32 -8.30 5.33
N ASP A 17 6.21 -7.28 6.19
CA ASP A 17 5.12 -7.11 7.14
C ASP A 17 4.21 -5.97 6.68
N GLU A 18 2.95 -6.29 6.38
CA GLU A 18 1.94 -5.32 5.95
C GLU A 18 1.75 -4.20 6.98
N HIS A 19 1.68 -4.53 8.27
CA HIS A 19 1.39 -3.58 9.34
C HIS A 19 2.56 -2.62 9.56
N HIS A 20 3.80 -3.13 9.52
CA HIS A 20 4.99 -2.30 9.60
C HIS A 20 5.03 -1.31 8.42
N ILE A 21 4.83 -1.78 7.18
CA ILE A 21 4.90 -0.91 6.00
C ILE A 21 3.77 0.13 6.03
N VAL A 22 2.54 -0.24 6.42
CA VAL A 22 1.42 0.71 6.56
C VAL A 22 1.73 1.78 7.61
N THR A 23 2.29 1.39 8.76
CA THR A 23 2.66 2.33 9.83
C THR A 23 3.74 3.30 9.36
N ALA A 24 4.82 2.78 8.77
CA ALA A 24 5.93 3.59 8.27
C ALA A 24 5.51 4.51 7.10
N ALA A 25 4.60 4.09 6.25
CA ALA A 25 4.04 4.93 5.19
C ALA A 25 3.18 6.06 5.76
N ARG A 26 2.37 5.79 6.79
CA ARG A 26 1.55 6.81 7.46
C ARG A 26 2.38 7.91 8.11
N GLU A 27 3.52 7.55 8.72
CA GLU A 27 4.48 8.54 9.26
C GLU A 27 5.02 9.48 8.18
N ARG A 28 5.01 9.04 6.90
CA ARG A 28 5.42 9.82 5.72
C ARG A 28 4.22 10.46 5.01
N SER A 29 3.05 10.51 5.66
CA SER A 29 1.80 11.02 5.09
C SER A 29 1.29 10.26 3.86
N VAL A 30 1.69 9.00 3.69
CA VAL A 30 1.23 8.11 2.61
C VAL A 30 0.24 7.09 3.16
N GLY A 31 -1.01 7.16 2.70
CA GLY A 31 -2.06 6.21 3.09
C GLY A 31 -1.98 4.90 2.33
N LEU A 32 -1.77 3.79 3.04
CA LEU A 32 -1.80 2.43 2.51
C LEU A 32 -2.73 1.55 3.36
N TYR A 33 -3.20 0.45 2.77
CA TYR A 33 -4.02 -0.56 3.47
C TYR A 33 -3.42 -1.96 3.30
N GLY A 34 -3.40 -2.76 4.37
CA GLY A 34 -3.04 -4.17 4.29
C GLY A 34 -4.12 -5.00 3.60
N MET A 35 -3.72 -6.01 2.83
CA MET A 35 -4.65 -6.93 2.17
C MET A 35 -5.32 -7.88 3.18
N SER A 36 -4.66 -8.17 4.30
CA SER A 36 -5.23 -8.97 5.39
C SER A 36 -6.62 -8.50 5.86
N ALA A 37 -6.88 -7.19 5.88
CA ALA A 37 -8.20 -6.64 6.21
C ALA A 37 -9.30 -6.96 5.18
N HIS A 38 -8.91 -7.27 3.93
CA HIS A 38 -9.81 -7.58 2.82
C HIS A 38 -9.92 -9.09 2.55
N ARG A 39 -9.11 -9.92 3.23
CA ARG A 39 -9.20 -11.38 3.15
C ARG A 39 -10.16 -11.91 4.20
N ALA A 40 -11.06 -12.81 3.81
CA ALA A 40 -11.94 -13.51 4.76
C ALA A 40 -11.16 -14.31 5.82
N SER A 41 -9.97 -14.82 5.49
CA SER A 41 -9.10 -15.55 6.43
C SER A 41 -8.24 -14.65 7.31
N HIS A 42 -8.20 -13.34 7.05
CA HIS A 42 -7.28 -12.39 7.67
C HIS A 42 -5.79 -12.76 7.58
N ALA A 43 -5.42 -13.66 6.66
CA ALA A 43 -4.03 -14.08 6.50
C ALA A 43 -3.13 -12.89 6.11
N THR A 44 -2.02 -12.73 6.82
CA THR A 44 -1.00 -11.70 6.57
C THR A 44 0.06 -12.13 5.55
N ALA A 45 0.00 -13.39 5.11
CA ALA A 45 0.88 -13.96 4.08
C ALA A 45 0.06 -14.56 2.92
N PRO A 46 0.49 -14.37 1.66
CA PRO A 46 1.58 -13.48 1.24
C PRO A 46 1.19 -12.01 1.46
N ALA A 47 2.18 -11.20 1.84
CA ALA A 47 1.97 -9.80 2.16
C ALA A 47 1.63 -9.01 0.89
N GLN A 48 0.51 -8.29 0.94
CA GLN A 48 0.02 -7.47 -0.15
C GLN A 48 -0.54 -6.15 0.40
N LEU A 49 -0.38 -5.06 -0.36
CA LEU A 49 -0.92 -3.76 0.01
C LEU A 49 -1.94 -3.31 -1.02
N VAL A 50 -3.02 -2.69 -0.56
CA VAL A 50 -4.02 -2.03 -1.40
C VAL A 50 -3.70 -0.53 -1.44
N LEU A 51 -3.57 0.00 -2.65
CA LEU A 51 -3.35 1.42 -2.92
C LEU A 51 -4.59 1.99 -3.61
N GLY A 52 -5.33 2.84 -2.90
CA GLY A 52 -6.44 3.60 -3.47
C GLY A 52 -5.94 4.92 -4.06
N PHE A 53 -6.19 5.16 -5.35
CA PHE A 53 -5.73 6.36 -6.06
C PHE A 53 -6.83 7.06 -6.85
N GLY A 54 -8.09 6.62 -6.73
CA GLY A 54 -9.23 7.17 -7.51
C GLY A 54 -9.49 8.67 -7.34
N ASN A 55 -8.90 9.32 -6.33
CA ASN A 55 -8.96 10.77 -6.12
C ASN A 55 -7.58 11.41 -5.90
N VAL A 56 -6.51 10.75 -6.36
CA VAL A 56 -5.12 11.21 -6.19
C VAL A 56 -4.56 11.56 -7.56
N GLY A 57 -3.98 12.77 -7.70
CA GLY A 57 -3.34 13.19 -8.94
C GLY A 57 -2.01 12.46 -9.19
N GLU A 58 -1.65 12.28 -10.46
CA GLU A 58 -0.45 11.53 -10.87
C GLU A 58 0.84 11.99 -10.17
N ARG A 59 1.04 13.31 -10.03
CA ARG A 59 2.19 13.86 -9.31
C ARG A 59 2.26 13.42 -7.85
N ALA A 60 1.12 13.44 -7.15
CA ALA A 60 1.05 13.00 -5.75
C ALA A 60 1.24 11.49 -5.63
N ILE A 61 0.80 10.70 -6.62
CA ILE A 61 1.12 9.26 -6.70
C ILE A 61 2.63 9.07 -6.82
N ALA A 62 3.29 9.76 -7.74
CA ALA A 62 4.73 9.63 -7.96
C ALA A 62 5.55 10.04 -6.71
N GLU A 63 5.23 11.19 -6.12
CA GLU A 63 5.89 11.68 -4.89
C GLU A 63 5.66 10.72 -3.71
N GLY A 64 4.43 10.21 -3.55
CA GLY A 64 4.09 9.24 -2.52
C GLY A 64 4.87 7.93 -2.67
N ILE A 65 4.88 7.34 -3.87
CA ILE A 65 5.65 6.12 -4.15
C ILE A 65 7.15 6.35 -3.95
N ALA A 66 7.69 7.49 -4.35
CA ALA A 66 9.10 7.81 -4.12
C ALA A 66 9.44 7.87 -2.62
N ALA A 67 8.55 8.42 -1.78
CA ALA A 67 8.75 8.50 -0.34
C ALA A 67 8.77 7.13 0.36
N ILE A 68 8.06 6.14 -0.17
CA ILE A 68 7.92 4.79 0.44
C ILE A 68 8.58 3.66 -0.35
N GLY A 69 9.23 3.94 -1.48
CA GLY A 69 9.73 2.91 -2.40
C GLY A 69 10.71 1.92 -1.74
N HIS A 70 11.52 2.41 -0.80
CA HIS A 70 12.42 1.59 0.03
C HIS A 70 11.64 0.54 0.85
N LEU A 71 10.49 0.93 1.43
CA LEU A 71 9.61 0.03 2.18
C LEU A 71 8.97 -1.06 1.28
N LEU A 72 8.60 -0.68 0.05
CA LEU A 72 7.95 -1.59 -0.89
C LEU A 72 8.93 -2.62 -1.48
N THR A 73 10.20 -2.26 -1.59
CA THR A 73 11.25 -3.10 -2.17
C THR A 73 12.06 -3.87 -1.14
N GLY A 74 11.86 -3.61 0.16
CA GLY A 74 12.66 -4.21 1.24
C GLY A 74 14.13 -3.79 1.18
N ARG A 75 14.44 -2.68 0.52
CA ARG A 75 15.79 -2.11 0.37
C ARG A 75 15.86 -0.81 1.17
N PRO A 76 16.96 -0.51 1.88
CA PRO A 76 17.15 0.79 2.53
C PRO A 76 17.22 1.95 1.52
#